data_AF-A0A1E7JED9-F1
#
_entry.id   AF-A0A1E7JED9-F1
#
_cell.length_a   1.000
_cell.length_b   1.000
_cell.length_c   1.000
_cell.angle_alpha   90.00
_cell.angle_beta   90.00
_cell.angle_gamma   90.00
#
_symmetry.space_group_name_H-M   'P 1'
#
loop_
_entity.id
_entity.type
_entity.pdbx_description
1 polymer ?
#
loop_
_entity_poly.entity_id
_entity_poly.type
_entity_poly.pdbx_seq_one_letter_code
_entity_poly.pdbx_strand_id
1 'polypeptide(L)'
;MGPFGLDRRQREKRIEHSAKGGRNQVLALCSMPSAPCVCILLAIFFLSLISGCGGPMTYIHPTADLTYITTVAVVPLKNLTQDPGAEGKVMNVVAAEILIRGVFDVVEFGEVAKVLREEGFKEKEGEISKSVAERAGKRLNVQAFIVGSVEEYGMSRTGQSSYPEVSLSLRLIDAKSYKILWEATYSEKGTTVLDRLLGIGKKSPSDLCKEVVAEMFDTLFGG
;
A
#
# COMPACT_ATOMS: atom_id res chain seq x y z
N MET A 1 -61.37 -75.55 -12.64
CA MET A 1 -62.58 -75.05 -11.95
C MET A 1 -62.24 -74.81 -10.48
N GLY A 2 -62.43 -73.58 -9.97
CA GLY A 2 -62.38 -73.26 -8.53
C GLY A 2 -63.60 -73.81 -7.75
N PRO A 3 -63.85 -73.43 -6.47
CA PRO A 3 -63.70 -72.09 -5.86
C PRO A 3 -62.95 -72.09 -4.49
N PHE A 4 -62.33 -71.03 -3.97
CA PHE A 4 -62.79 -69.72 -3.44
C PHE A 4 -63.66 -69.75 -2.16
N GLY A 5 -63.18 -69.08 -1.09
CA GLY A 5 -63.98 -68.67 0.07
C GLY A 5 -63.17 -68.27 1.32
N LEU A 6 -63.03 -66.96 1.57
CA LEU A 6 -62.42 -66.35 2.77
C LEU A 6 -63.27 -66.54 4.04
N ASP A 7 -62.64 -66.48 5.22
CA ASP A 7 -63.24 -65.72 6.33
C ASP A 7 -62.18 -64.97 7.16
N ARG A 8 -62.53 -63.72 7.45
CA ARG A 8 -61.73 -62.66 8.05
C ARG A 8 -62.63 -62.10 9.13
N ARG A 9 -62.40 -62.44 10.41
CA ARG A 9 -62.50 -61.53 11.56
C ARG A 9 -62.59 -62.31 12.87
N GLN A 10 -61.83 -61.79 13.83
CA GLN A 10 -62.19 -61.74 15.25
C GLN A 10 -62.26 -63.08 15.98
N ARG A 11 -61.25 -63.31 16.82
CA ARG A 11 -61.43 -63.41 18.28
C ARG A 11 -60.03 -63.28 18.91
N GLU A 12 -59.82 -62.15 19.55
CA GLU A 12 -59.77 -62.08 21.03
C GLU A 12 -58.34 -62.35 21.50
N LYS A 13 -57.56 -61.27 21.65
CA LYS A 13 -57.46 -60.59 22.95
C LYS A 13 -56.98 -61.55 24.04
N ARG A 14 -55.67 -61.57 24.26
CA ARG A 14 -55.15 -61.55 25.63
C ARG A 14 -54.02 -60.55 25.74
N ILE A 15 -54.33 -59.47 26.48
CA ILE A 15 -53.51 -58.98 27.61
C ILE A 15 -52.18 -58.37 27.15
N GLU A 16 -52.07 -57.06 26.92
CA GLU A 16 -52.37 -55.95 27.84
C GLU A 16 -51.64 -56.07 29.18
N HIS A 17 -50.35 -55.70 29.19
CA HIS A 17 -49.57 -55.16 30.30
C HIS A 17 -48.26 -54.66 29.66
N SER A 18 -47.71 -53.47 29.90
CA SER A 18 -48.06 -52.40 30.80
C SER A 18 -47.26 -51.17 30.37
N ALA A 19 -47.86 -50.01 30.54
CA ALA A 19 -47.37 -48.68 30.22
C ALA A 19 -45.99 -48.32 30.81
N LYS A 20 -45.27 -47.40 30.17
CA LYS A 20 -45.15 -45.99 30.62
C LYS A 20 -44.00 -45.25 29.93
N GLY A 21 -44.21 -43.95 29.70
CA GLY A 21 -43.16 -42.94 29.83
C GLY A 21 -42.91 -42.13 28.57
N GLY A 22 -43.62 -40.99 28.46
CA GLY A 22 -43.39 -40.04 27.37
C GLY A 22 -42.14 -39.19 27.53
N ARG A 23 -41.79 -38.48 26.46
CA ARG A 23 -41.39 -37.06 26.42
C ARG A 23 -41.06 -36.67 24.99
N ASN A 24 -41.58 -35.52 24.58
CA ASN A 24 -41.06 -34.70 23.49
C ASN A 24 -39.52 -34.67 23.54
N GLN A 25 -38.85 -34.68 22.38
CA GLN A 25 -37.97 -33.58 21.98
C GLN A 25 -37.45 -33.73 20.55
N VAL A 26 -37.62 -32.62 19.84
CA VAL A 26 -36.97 -32.19 18.60
C VAL A 26 -35.47 -32.47 18.67
N LEU A 27 -34.87 -33.16 17.69
CA LEU A 27 -33.41 -33.11 17.48
C LEU A 27 -33.04 -33.35 16.00
N ALA A 28 -32.72 -32.23 15.36
CA ALA A 28 -31.63 -32.02 14.39
C ALA A 28 -31.43 -33.05 13.26
N LEU A 29 -31.97 -32.70 12.09
CA LEU A 29 -31.36 -33.04 10.80
C LEU A 29 -29.99 -32.34 10.70
N CYS A 30 -28.92 -33.03 11.09
CA CYS A 30 -27.56 -32.65 10.71
C CYS A 30 -27.36 -32.91 9.22
N SER A 31 -27.66 -31.93 8.39
CA SER A 31 -27.20 -31.87 7.00
C SER A 31 -25.70 -31.62 6.99
N MET A 32 -24.93 -32.65 6.61
CA MET A 32 -23.50 -32.53 6.35
C MET A 32 -23.25 -31.52 5.22
N PRO A 33 -22.35 -30.54 5.38
CA PRO A 33 -21.94 -29.71 4.25
C PRO A 33 -21.16 -30.58 3.27
N SER A 34 -21.63 -30.66 2.02
CA SER A 34 -20.91 -31.30 0.93
C SER A 34 -19.48 -30.76 0.86
N ALA A 35 -18.47 -31.65 0.70
CA ALA A 35 -17.06 -31.33 0.56
C ALA A 35 -16.70 -30.03 -0.22
N PRO A 36 -17.37 -29.66 -1.34
CA PRO A 36 -17.13 -28.38 -2.02
C PRO A 36 -17.38 -27.13 -1.16
N CYS A 37 -18.33 -27.15 -0.22
CA CYS A 37 -18.63 -26.01 0.65
C CYS A 37 -17.47 -25.71 1.62
N VAL A 38 -16.78 -26.75 2.10
CA VAL A 38 -15.62 -26.60 3.00
C VAL A 38 -14.42 -26.04 2.24
N CYS A 39 -14.18 -26.49 1.00
CA CYS A 39 -13.11 -25.97 0.15
C CYS A 39 -13.32 -24.50 -0.24
N ILE A 40 -14.57 -24.10 -0.54
CA ILE A 40 -14.90 -22.70 -0.87
C ILE A 40 -14.71 -21.78 0.35
N LEU A 41 -15.13 -22.22 1.55
CA LEU A 41 -14.92 -21.46 2.78
C LEU A 41 -13.44 -21.32 3.14
N LEU A 42 -12.63 -22.37 2.95
CA LEU A 42 -11.18 -22.30 3.12
C LEU A 42 -10.53 -21.39 2.08
N ALA A 43 -10.98 -21.43 0.81
CA ALA A 43 -10.47 -20.54 -0.23
C ALA A 43 -10.79 -19.07 0.06
N ILE A 44 -12.01 -18.76 0.55
CA ILE A 44 -12.39 -17.40 0.96
C ILE A 44 -11.60 -16.95 2.20
N PHE A 45 -11.38 -17.84 3.16
CA PHE A 45 -10.53 -17.57 4.32
C PHE A 45 -9.08 -17.26 3.91
N PHE A 46 -8.50 -18.05 2.99
CA PHE A 46 -7.18 -17.79 2.41
C PHE A 46 -7.14 -16.50 1.57
N LEU A 47 -8.20 -16.17 0.82
CA LEU A 47 -8.31 -14.95 0.02
C LEU A 47 -8.44 -13.69 0.90
N SER A 48 -9.02 -13.81 2.09
CA SER A 48 -9.10 -12.70 3.05
C SER A 48 -7.77 -12.38 3.75
N LEU A 49 -6.78 -13.28 3.69
CA LEU A 49 -5.47 -13.11 4.32
C LEU A 49 -4.46 -12.34 3.44
N ILE A 50 -4.78 -12.05 2.17
CA ILE A 50 -3.92 -11.32 1.22
C ILE A 50 -4.32 -9.86 1.00
N SER A 51 -5.40 -9.38 1.64
CA SER A 51 -5.80 -7.98 1.57
C SER A 51 -5.10 -7.17 2.67
N GLY A 52 -3.85 -6.76 2.44
CA GLY A 52 -3.12 -5.97 3.44
C GLY A 52 -1.80 -5.38 2.97
N CYS A 53 -1.85 -4.47 2.00
CA CYS A 53 -0.85 -3.42 1.80
C CYS A 53 -1.61 -2.16 1.38
N GLY A 54 -1.52 -1.09 2.18
CA GLY A 54 -2.18 0.17 1.87
C GLY A 54 -1.24 1.02 1.04
N GLY A 55 -1.46 1.12 -0.27
CA GLY A 55 -0.59 1.89 -1.16
C GLY A 55 -0.56 3.39 -0.87
N PRO A 56 0.21 4.17 -1.65
CA PRO A 56 0.37 5.61 -1.44
C PRO A 56 -0.95 6.37 -1.40
N MET A 57 -1.08 7.32 -0.47
CA MET A 57 -2.11 8.35 -0.55
C MET A 57 -1.68 9.37 -1.60
N THR A 58 -2.45 9.51 -2.68
CA THR A 58 -2.07 10.35 -3.83
C THR A 58 -3.13 11.38 -4.19
N TYR A 59 -2.68 12.46 -4.81
CA TYR A 59 -3.49 13.47 -5.48
C TYR A 59 -2.87 13.83 -6.82
N ILE A 60 -3.67 13.89 -7.88
CA ILE A 60 -3.30 14.50 -9.17
C ILE A 60 -4.25 15.66 -9.41
N HIS A 61 -3.70 16.81 -9.78
CA HIS A 61 -4.50 17.96 -10.11
C HIS A 61 -5.37 17.66 -11.35
N PRO A 62 -6.71 17.87 -11.32
CA PRO A 62 -7.61 17.42 -12.41
C PRO A 62 -7.30 17.99 -13.79
N THR A 63 -6.63 19.15 -13.83
CA THR A 63 -6.18 19.81 -15.06
C THR A 63 -4.64 19.85 -15.18
N ALA A 64 -3.94 18.93 -14.53
CA ALA A 64 -2.50 18.80 -14.69
C ALA A 64 -2.19 18.47 -16.16
N ASP A 65 -1.37 19.29 -16.79
CA ASP A 65 -0.80 18.98 -18.10
C ASP A 65 0.63 18.49 -17.87
N LEU A 66 0.80 17.17 -17.76
CA LEU A 66 2.14 16.59 -17.61
C LEU A 66 2.91 16.53 -18.93
N THR A 67 2.26 16.80 -20.07
CA THR A 67 2.86 16.61 -21.40
C THR A 67 3.90 17.67 -21.76
N TYR A 68 3.85 18.85 -21.13
CA TYR A 68 4.87 19.89 -21.32
C TYR A 68 6.04 19.77 -20.33
N ILE A 69 5.94 18.90 -19.31
CA ILE A 69 7.01 18.69 -18.35
C ILE A 69 8.04 17.76 -18.99
N THR A 70 9.19 18.31 -19.41
CA THR A 70 10.29 17.52 -19.96
C THR A 70 11.47 17.44 -19.01
N THR A 71 11.70 18.47 -18.21
CA THR A 71 12.84 18.54 -17.28
C THR A 71 12.39 19.00 -15.91
N VAL A 72 12.80 18.26 -14.88
CA VAL A 72 12.49 18.55 -13.48
C VAL A 72 13.77 18.78 -12.66
N ALA A 73 13.64 19.57 -11.61
CA ALA A 73 14.67 19.70 -10.58
C ALA A 73 14.20 19.06 -9.27
N VAL A 74 15.03 18.19 -8.69
CA VAL A 74 14.79 17.64 -7.35
C VAL A 74 15.37 18.60 -6.33
N VAL A 75 14.49 19.27 -5.58
CA VAL A 75 14.87 20.18 -4.50
C VAL A 75 15.39 19.36 -3.31
N PRO A 76 16.41 19.84 -2.57
CA PRO A 76 16.85 19.18 -1.34
C PRO A 76 15.66 18.86 -0.43
N LEU A 77 15.42 17.56 -0.20
CA LEU A 77 14.29 17.11 0.59
C LEU A 77 14.47 17.50 2.05
N LYS A 78 13.38 17.85 2.72
CA LYS A 78 13.40 18.12 4.15
C LYS A 78 13.66 16.83 4.90
N ASN A 79 14.80 16.72 5.57
CA ASN A 79 15.09 15.58 6.43
C ASN A 79 14.46 15.79 7.81
N LEU A 80 13.49 14.96 8.16
CA LEU A 80 12.88 14.91 9.50
C LEU A 80 13.36 13.70 10.31
N THR A 81 14.26 12.90 9.76
CA THR A 81 14.83 11.71 10.39
C THR A 81 16.02 12.06 11.28
N GLN A 82 16.55 11.05 11.97
CA GLN A 82 17.79 11.15 12.74
C GLN A 82 19.05 10.82 11.93
N ASP A 83 18.91 10.32 10.69
CA ASP A 83 20.05 10.02 9.80
C ASP A 83 20.35 11.28 8.96
N PRO A 84 21.47 11.98 9.21
CA PRO A 84 21.79 13.25 8.54
C PRO A 84 22.09 13.11 7.04
N GLY A 85 22.08 11.91 6.48
CA GLY A 85 22.23 11.68 5.03
C GLY A 85 21.00 11.05 4.38
N ALA A 86 19.87 10.94 5.07
CA ALA A 86 18.67 10.30 4.55
C ALA A 86 18.13 11.02 3.30
N GLU A 87 18.10 12.35 3.30
CA GLU A 87 17.65 13.16 2.18
C GLU A 87 18.44 12.89 0.91
N GLY A 88 19.77 12.83 0.99
CA GLY A 88 20.62 12.56 -0.17
C GLY A 88 20.42 11.15 -0.72
N LYS A 89 20.26 10.16 0.18
CA LYS A 89 19.98 8.77 -0.22
C LYS A 89 18.64 8.67 -0.94
N VAL A 90 17.59 9.29 -0.41
CA VAL A 90 16.25 9.28 -1.02
C VAL A 90 16.24 10.06 -2.33
N MET A 91 16.90 11.22 -2.40
CA MET A 91 17.02 12.00 -3.65
C MET A 91 17.67 11.21 -4.78
N ASN A 92 18.69 10.41 -4.48
CA ASN A 92 19.31 9.52 -5.47
C ASN A 92 18.30 8.50 -6.01
N VAL A 93 17.48 7.90 -5.13
CA VAL A 93 16.45 6.92 -5.52
C VAL A 93 15.35 7.60 -6.34
N VAL A 94 14.89 8.78 -5.93
CA VAL A 94 13.90 9.58 -6.65
C VAL A 94 14.37 9.95 -8.06
N ALA A 95 15.60 10.47 -8.19
CA ALA A 95 16.13 10.81 -9.51
C ALA A 95 16.34 9.57 -10.38
N ALA A 96 16.86 8.47 -9.82
CA ALA A 96 17.01 7.22 -10.55
C ALA A 96 15.65 6.71 -11.06
N GLU A 97 14.61 6.74 -10.23
CA GLU A 97 13.26 6.31 -10.61
C GLU A 97 12.70 7.17 -11.76
N ILE A 98 12.83 8.50 -11.67
CA ILE A 98 12.41 9.42 -12.74
C ILE A 98 13.12 9.09 -14.06
N LEU A 99 14.44 8.91 -14.01
CA LEU A 99 15.27 8.63 -15.18
C LEU A 99 14.98 7.24 -15.77
N ILE A 100 14.73 6.22 -14.94
CA ILE A 100 14.38 4.86 -15.39
C ILE A 100 13.07 4.87 -16.17
N ARG A 101 12.08 5.67 -15.72
CA ARG A 101 10.80 5.81 -16.44
C ARG A 101 10.93 6.56 -17.76
N GLY A 102 11.97 7.38 -17.92
CA GLY A 102 12.27 8.08 -19.16
C GLY A 102 11.26 9.16 -19.55
N VAL A 103 10.43 9.62 -18.61
CA VAL A 103 9.41 10.65 -18.87
C VAL A 103 9.97 12.06 -18.65
N PHE A 104 10.84 12.23 -17.65
CA PHE A 104 11.48 13.51 -17.37
C PHE A 104 13.01 13.37 -17.33
N ASP A 105 13.71 14.39 -17.79
CA ASP A 105 15.11 14.63 -17.47
C ASP A 105 15.24 15.23 -16.07
N VAL A 106 16.35 14.93 -15.40
CA VAL A 106 16.66 15.46 -14.06
C VAL A 106 17.91 16.34 -14.12
N VAL A 107 17.80 17.57 -13.63
CA VAL A 107 18.96 18.46 -13.50
C VAL A 107 19.91 17.97 -12.39
N GLU A 108 21.21 18.06 -12.63
CA GLU A 108 22.25 17.65 -11.68
C GLU A 108 22.11 18.40 -10.34
N PHE A 109 22.23 17.66 -9.23
CA PHE A 109 21.90 18.14 -7.89
C PHE A 109 22.75 19.31 -7.41
N GLY A 110 24.05 19.31 -7.73
CA GLY A 110 24.95 20.41 -7.41
C GLY A 110 24.53 21.73 -8.07
N GLU A 111 24.14 21.70 -9.34
CA GLU A 111 23.62 22.90 -10.02
C GLU A 111 22.27 23.35 -9.46
N VAL A 112 21.34 22.41 -9.17
CA VAL A 112 20.06 22.73 -8.51
C VAL A 112 20.31 23.41 -7.15
N ALA A 113 21.15 22.81 -6.30
CA ALA A 113 21.47 23.35 -4.98
C ALA A 113 22.15 24.73 -5.06
N LYS A 114 23.06 24.91 -6.02
CA LYS A 114 23.72 26.20 -6.27
C LYS A 114 22.71 27.28 -6.66
N VAL A 115 21.88 27.04 -7.66
CA VAL A 115 20.89 28.03 -8.12
C VAL A 115 19.88 28.34 -7.02
N LEU A 116 19.34 27.33 -6.35
CA LEU A 116 18.38 27.54 -5.26
C LEU A 116 18.95 28.43 -4.16
N ARG A 117 20.19 28.17 -3.73
CA ARG A 117 20.86 28.98 -2.70
C ARG A 117 21.07 30.43 -3.14
N GLU A 118 21.48 30.65 -4.38
CA GLU A 118 21.63 31.99 -4.96
C GLU A 118 20.29 32.74 -5.06
N GLU A 119 19.18 32.01 -5.28
CA GLU A 119 17.83 32.58 -5.29
C GLU A 119 17.23 32.78 -3.89
N GLY A 120 17.95 32.44 -2.82
CA GLY A 120 17.52 32.63 -1.44
C GLY A 120 16.72 31.47 -0.83
N PHE A 121 16.81 30.27 -1.41
CA PHE A 121 16.29 29.05 -0.78
C PHE A 121 17.00 28.78 0.55
N LYS A 122 16.22 28.40 1.56
CA LYS A 122 16.74 28.01 2.87
C LYS A 122 16.48 26.52 3.07
N GLU A 123 17.52 25.72 2.94
CA GLU A 123 17.46 24.25 3.05
C GLU A 123 16.75 23.77 4.33
N LYS A 124 16.94 24.48 5.45
CA LYS A 124 16.29 24.14 6.74
C LYS A 124 14.77 24.21 6.72
N GLU A 125 14.19 25.08 5.88
CA GLU A 125 12.74 25.21 5.78
C GLU A 125 12.15 24.06 4.95
N GLY A 126 12.92 23.53 3.98
CA GLY A 126 12.54 22.38 3.15
C GLY A 126 11.42 22.68 2.14
N GLU A 127 10.99 23.95 2.07
CA GLU A 127 9.91 24.41 1.23
C GLU A 127 10.43 25.49 0.28
N ILE A 128 10.28 25.26 -1.02
CA ILE A 128 10.64 26.25 -2.04
C ILE A 128 9.51 27.27 -2.14
N SER A 129 9.77 28.56 -1.89
CA SER A 129 8.71 29.58 -2.07
C SER A 129 8.38 29.80 -3.55
N LYS A 130 7.17 30.30 -3.85
CA LYS A 130 6.77 30.67 -5.22
C LYS A 130 7.80 31.55 -5.93
N SER A 131 8.30 32.56 -5.24
CA SER A 131 9.26 33.50 -5.83
C SER A 131 10.60 32.83 -6.17
N VAL A 132 11.06 31.89 -5.34
CA VAL A 132 12.28 31.11 -5.57
C VAL A 132 12.05 30.13 -6.72
N ALA A 133 10.93 29.42 -6.74
CA ALA A 133 10.56 28.49 -7.82
C ALA A 133 10.52 29.20 -9.18
N GLU A 134 9.90 30.38 -9.27
CA GLU A 134 9.83 31.14 -10.52
C GLU A 134 11.22 31.57 -11.05
N ARG A 135 12.12 32.02 -10.16
CA ARG A 135 13.47 32.47 -10.57
C ARG A 135 14.38 31.29 -10.87
N ALA A 136 14.42 30.30 -9.98
CA ALA A 136 15.22 29.09 -10.16
C ALA A 136 14.76 28.29 -11.39
N GLY A 137 13.45 28.22 -11.63
CA GLY A 137 12.88 27.50 -12.77
C GLY A 137 13.36 28.07 -14.11
N LYS A 138 13.40 29.39 -14.23
CA LYS A 138 13.96 30.08 -15.41
C LYS A 138 15.45 29.84 -15.58
N ARG A 139 16.22 29.88 -14.48
CA ARG A 139 17.67 29.72 -14.51
C ARG A 139 18.11 28.29 -14.81
N LEU A 140 17.41 27.31 -14.26
CA LEU A 140 17.64 25.88 -14.47
C LEU A 140 16.97 25.37 -15.76
N ASN A 141 16.12 26.19 -16.39
CA ASN A 141 15.29 25.82 -17.54
C ASN A 141 14.41 24.57 -17.28
N VAL A 142 13.83 24.47 -16.08
CA VAL A 142 12.94 23.37 -15.67
C VAL A 142 11.48 23.78 -15.68
N GLN A 143 10.60 22.82 -15.96
CA GLN A 143 9.15 23.05 -16.01
C GLN A 143 8.47 22.69 -14.68
N ALA A 144 9.09 21.83 -13.87
CA ALA A 144 8.59 21.51 -12.55
C ALA A 144 9.69 21.18 -11.54
N PHE A 145 9.31 21.22 -10.27
CA PHE A 145 10.13 20.85 -9.13
C PHE A 145 9.56 19.63 -8.44
N ILE A 146 10.42 18.67 -8.10
CA ILE A 146 10.11 17.65 -7.10
C ILE A 146 10.54 18.20 -5.74
N VAL A 147 9.60 18.28 -4.80
CA VAL A 147 9.82 18.73 -3.43
C VAL A 147 9.25 17.72 -2.45
N GLY A 148 9.67 17.75 -1.20
CA GLY A 148 9.16 16.79 -0.22
C GLY A 148 9.91 16.72 1.08
N SER A 149 9.57 15.70 1.86
CA SER A 149 10.20 15.35 3.13
C SER A 149 10.51 13.87 3.19
N VAL A 150 11.58 13.56 3.94
CA VAL A 150 11.86 12.22 4.44
C VAL A 150 11.44 12.21 5.91
N GLU A 151 10.29 11.59 6.21
CA GLU A 151 9.79 11.52 7.58
C GLU A 151 10.44 10.39 8.38
N GLU A 152 10.61 9.22 7.76
CA GLU A 152 11.26 8.06 8.34
C GLU A 152 12.21 7.42 7.32
N TYR A 153 13.41 7.04 7.77
CA TYR A 153 14.36 6.27 6.98
C TYR A 153 15.32 5.53 7.90
N GLY A 154 15.19 4.21 7.98
CA GLY A 154 16.12 3.38 8.74
C GLY A 154 15.47 2.20 9.42
N MET A 155 16.05 1.78 10.54
CA MET A 155 15.53 0.69 11.36
C MET A 155 14.69 1.26 12.49
N SER A 156 13.38 1.00 12.45
CA SER A 156 12.46 1.26 13.55
C SER A 156 12.45 0.10 14.55
N ARG A 157 11.97 0.38 15.76
CA ARG A 157 11.83 -0.61 16.82
C ARG A 157 10.45 -0.51 17.46
N THR A 158 9.76 -1.63 17.59
CA THR A 158 8.55 -1.77 18.39
C THR A 158 8.73 -2.94 19.35
N GLY A 159 8.81 -2.64 20.65
CA GLY A 159 9.13 -3.63 21.68
C GLY A 159 10.49 -4.29 21.44
N GLN A 160 10.50 -5.61 21.24
CA GLN A 160 11.71 -6.39 20.95
C GLN A 160 11.98 -6.58 19.46
N SER A 161 11.07 -6.15 18.58
CA SER A 161 11.22 -6.29 17.13
C SER A 161 11.84 -5.03 16.53
N SER A 162 12.78 -5.22 15.60
CA SER A 162 13.33 -4.14 14.78
C SER A 162 13.20 -4.48 13.30
N TYR A 163 12.78 -3.47 12.54
CA TYR A 163 12.39 -3.58 11.14
C TYR A 163 12.72 -2.30 10.35
N PRO A 164 12.98 -2.41 9.04
CA PRO A 164 13.14 -1.23 8.20
C PRO A 164 11.81 -0.48 8.07
N GLU A 165 11.86 0.84 8.13
CA GLU A 165 10.72 1.73 7.93
C GLU A 165 11.18 2.90 7.05
N VAL A 166 10.33 3.25 6.08
CA VAL A 166 10.51 4.40 5.20
C VAL A 166 9.18 5.12 5.10
N SER A 167 9.19 6.43 5.32
CA SER A 167 8.03 7.32 5.14
C SER A 167 8.46 8.56 4.39
N LEU A 168 7.79 8.84 3.27
CA LEU A 168 8.08 9.94 2.37
C LEU A 168 6.81 10.71 2.02
N SER A 169 6.97 12.02 1.82
CA SER A 169 5.99 12.86 1.14
C SER A 169 6.67 13.57 -0.02
N LEU A 170 6.12 13.43 -1.23
CA LEU A 170 6.65 14.00 -2.47
C LEU A 170 5.56 14.77 -3.22
N ARG A 171 5.96 15.88 -3.83
CA ARG A 171 5.09 16.72 -4.67
C ARG A 171 5.82 17.14 -5.94
N LEU A 172 5.09 17.15 -7.05
CA LEU A 172 5.49 17.78 -8.30
C LEU A 172 4.82 19.16 -8.39
N ILE A 173 5.61 20.23 -8.36
CA ILE A 173 5.13 21.62 -8.43
C ILE A 173 5.48 22.21 -9.79
N ASP A 174 4.49 22.76 -10.49
CA ASP A 174 4.71 23.50 -11.73
C ASP A 174 5.52 24.79 -11.46
N ALA A 175 6.63 24.97 -12.17
CA ALA A 175 7.50 26.13 -12.01
C ALA A 175 6.83 27.45 -12.44
N LYS A 176 5.84 27.39 -13.34
CA LYS A 176 5.17 28.57 -13.90
C LYS A 176 4.02 29.08 -13.01
N SER A 177 3.13 28.19 -12.60
CA SER A 177 1.91 28.53 -11.86
C SER A 177 2.05 28.30 -10.36
N TYR A 178 3.08 27.54 -9.93
CA TYR A 178 3.31 27.12 -8.56
C TYR A 178 2.17 26.25 -7.99
N LYS A 179 1.44 25.56 -8.87
CA LYS A 179 0.42 24.57 -8.49
C LYS A 179 1.09 23.22 -8.25
N ILE A 180 0.57 22.49 -7.26
CA ILE A 180 0.88 21.07 -7.08
C ILE A 180 0.15 20.31 -8.19
N LEU A 181 0.91 19.69 -9.09
CA LEU A 181 0.41 18.85 -10.18
C LEU A 181 0.15 17.43 -9.71
N TRP A 182 1.01 16.95 -8.81
CA TRP A 182 0.91 15.63 -8.18
C TRP A 182 1.48 15.67 -6.77
N GLU A 183 0.89 14.87 -5.89
CA GLU A 183 1.35 14.62 -4.54
C GLU A 183 1.18 13.14 -4.21
N ALA A 184 2.14 12.58 -3.49
CA ALA A 184 2.02 11.28 -2.87
C ALA A 184 2.66 11.31 -1.49
N THR A 185 2.02 10.65 -0.54
CA THR A 185 2.58 10.35 0.78
C THR A 185 2.46 8.86 1.01
N TYR A 186 3.56 8.21 1.40
CA TYR A 186 3.59 6.78 1.59
C TYR A 186 4.53 6.39 2.72
N SER A 187 4.07 5.46 3.56
CA SER A 187 4.81 4.90 4.69
C SER A 187 4.71 3.39 4.61
N GLU A 188 5.86 2.73 4.55
CA GLU A 188 5.93 1.29 4.46
C GLU A 188 6.90 0.74 5.52
N LYS A 189 6.54 -0.42 6.07
CA LYS A 189 7.34 -1.16 7.03
C LYS A 189 7.74 -2.47 6.40
N GLY A 190 9.04 -2.74 6.26
CA GLY A 190 9.52 -3.99 5.68
C GLY A 190 9.45 -5.16 6.68
N THR A 191 8.29 -5.37 7.32
CA THR A 191 8.00 -6.59 8.07
C THR A 191 6.90 -7.38 7.40
N THR A 192 7.24 -8.58 6.97
CA THR A 192 6.25 -9.59 6.60
C THR A 192 5.96 -10.49 7.81
N VAL A 193 4.77 -11.09 7.88
CA VAL A 193 4.44 -12.13 8.89
C VAL A 193 5.45 -13.28 8.80
N LEU A 194 5.91 -13.58 7.58
CA LEU A 194 6.91 -14.60 7.32
C LEU A 194 8.31 -14.21 7.86
N ASP A 195 8.72 -12.96 7.74
CA ASP A 195 9.99 -12.47 8.28
C ASP A 195 10.04 -12.61 9.81
N ARG A 196 8.88 -12.41 10.46
CA ARG A 196 8.72 -12.60 11.91
C ARG A 196 8.73 -14.07 12.32
N LEU A 197 8.18 -14.95 11.49
CA LEU A 197 8.00 -16.37 11.81
C LEU A 197 9.21 -17.23 11.41
N LEU A 198 9.84 -16.95 10.28
CA LEU A 198 10.88 -17.78 9.65
C LEU A 198 12.24 -17.09 9.56
N GLY A 199 12.32 -15.78 9.84
CA GLY A 199 13.60 -15.04 9.79
C GLY A 199 14.23 -14.92 8.41
N ILE A 200 13.44 -15.13 7.34
CA ILE A 200 13.92 -15.06 5.96
C ILE A 200 14.03 -13.59 5.55
N GLY A 201 15.23 -13.14 5.22
CA GLY A 201 15.55 -11.90 4.49
C GLY A 201 14.88 -10.61 4.99
N LYS A 202 15.47 -9.91 5.96
CA LYS A 202 15.05 -8.53 6.26
C LYS A 202 15.42 -7.63 5.09
N LYS A 203 14.45 -6.95 4.47
CA LYS A 203 14.74 -5.87 3.51
C LYS A 203 15.64 -4.83 4.19
N SER A 204 16.58 -4.25 3.45
CA SER A 204 17.31 -3.08 3.95
C SER A 204 16.42 -1.84 3.84
N PRO A 205 16.66 -0.78 4.63
CA PRO A 205 15.98 0.51 4.43
C PRO A 205 16.15 1.05 3.01
N SER A 206 17.29 0.77 2.36
CA SER A 206 17.54 1.19 0.98
C SER A 206 16.66 0.43 -0.02
N ASP A 207 16.45 -0.87 0.16
CA ASP A 207 15.59 -1.65 -0.75
C ASP A 207 14.13 -1.26 -0.56
N LEU A 208 13.70 -1.08 0.69
CA LEU A 208 12.37 -0.58 1.00
C LEU A 208 12.14 0.83 0.42
N CYS A 209 13.14 1.71 0.47
CA CYS A 209 13.05 3.02 -0.14
C CYS A 209 12.84 2.97 -1.65
N LYS A 210 13.47 2.04 -2.37
CA LYS A 210 13.26 1.87 -3.82
C LYS A 210 11.82 1.48 -4.11
N GLU A 211 11.27 0.55 -3.33
CA GLU A 211 9.88 0.11 -3.47
C GLU A 211 8.90 1.25 -3.18
N VAL A 212 9.08 1.97 -2.06
CA VAL A 212 8.24 3.12 -1.70
C VAL A 212 8.26 4.19 -2.79
N VAL A 213 9.44 4.56 -3.29
CA VAL A 213 9.56 5.57 -4.35
C VAL A 213 8.90 5.08 -5.64
N ALA A 214 9.14 3.83 -6.05
CA ALA A 214 8.53 3.27 -7.25
C ALA A 214 6.99 3.27 -7.17
N GLU A 215 6.41 2.79 -6.07
CA GLU A 215 4.96 2.78 -5.87
C GLU A 215 4.37 4.19 -5.84
N MET A 216 5.07 5.17 -5.23
CA MET A 216 4.65 6.56 -5.31
C MET A 216 4.61 7.04 -6.77
N PHE A 217 5.66 6.79 -7.56
CA PHE A 217 5.71 7.23 -8.95
C PHE A 217 4.74 6.46 -9.88
N ASP A 218 4.33 5.24 -9.54
CA ASP A 218 3.25 4.53 -10.25
C ASP A 218 1.93 5.31 -10.20
N THR A 219 1.68 6.03 -9.10
CA THR A 219 0.50 6.89 -9.01
C THR A 219 0.57 8.09 -9.95
N LEU A 220 1.76 8.54 -10.35
CA LEU A 220 1.94 9.68 -11.26
C LEU A 220 1.81 9.28 -12.73
N PHE A 221 2.37 8.14 -13.12
CA PHE A 221 2.49 7.74 -14.53
C PHE A 221 1.49 6.65 -14.96
N GLY A 222 0.77 6.04 -14.02
CA GLY A 222 0.00 4.83 -14.26
C GLY A 222 0.94 3.63 -14.30
N GLY A 223 0.82 2.73 -13.32
CA GLY A 223 1.53 1.44 -13.28
C GLY A 223 1.04 0.45 -14.33
#